data_AF-A0A7C4AG18-F1
#
_entry.id   AF-A0A7C4AG18-F1
#
_cell.length_a   1.000
_cell.length_b   1.000
_cell.length_c   1.000
_cell.angle_alpha   90.00
_cell.angle_beta   90.00
_cell.angle_gamma   90.00
#
_symmetry.space_group_name_H-M   'P 1'
#
loop_
_entity.id
_entity.type
_entity.pdbx_description
1 polymer ?
#
loop_
_entity_poly.entity_id
_entity_poly.type
_entity_poly.pdbx_seq_one_letter_code
_entity_poly.pdbx_strand_id
1 'polypeptide(L)'
;YEKDRPRSIWPYRDWVINALNADLPFDRFTIEQLAGDLLPHPTLEQRIATGFHRNTMLNEEGGIDPQEYRFHSMVDRLATTGTTWLGLTLACAQCHSHKYDPISQREYYQLMAFLNNTDEPELEVPKPEVLEKRAAWEKKMAALVADLPSRFPVPELRWQTNPPAAALSAAGAQVKVLEDASLLFSGAHPDADTYTLSLETDWEEIRALRLEALSDESLPHKGPGRAEHGNFVLSELSATAVPRGAPALALTLKFARAEAEVSQKGFPIANAIDGDLKTGWAIHTDGDWNVNRTATFTLAEPVKLPGGGRITVRLDQQHGQHHTIGRLRLSLAQDIHDERPIEVRRRELIERGFAAWLARERDRTVRWTVLRPVAAKANLPLLTIQDDDSVFASGDQTKSDTYELEFRFEPRRITALRLDALTDERLPLHGPGRVYFEGPIGDFTLSELTLLAGGTNVALTQASHSYATGKQTANAAIDGDPLIGWSIDGAQGRPHHAVFNLAMPLQTGAFALRMLFERHYPAGLG
;
A
#
# COMPACT_ATOMS: atom_id res chain seq x y z
N TYR A 1 -0.43 26.48 -37.61
CA TYR A 1 0.51 25.40 -37.21
C TYR A 1 1.65 26.02 -36.42
N GLU A 2 1.80 25.67 -35.14
CA GLU A 2 2.81 26.28 -34.27
C GLU A 2 4.17 25.52 -34.32
N LYS A 3 4.16 24.18 -34.40
CA LYS A 3 5.38 23.35 -34.35
C LYS A 3 5.23 22.05 -35.18
N ASP A 4 6.22 21.73 -36.02
CA ASP A 4 6.35 20.42 -36.69
C ASP A 4 7.31 19.54 -35.89
N ARG A 5 6.77 18.81 -34.91
CA ARG A 5 7.55 17.93 -34.03
C ARG A 5 7.66 16.53 -34.64
N PRO A 6 8.77 15.80 -34.37
CA PRO A 6 8.85 14.39 -34.72
C PRO A 6 7.66 13.60 -34.17
N ARG A 7 6.92 12.92 -35.06
CA ARG A 7 5.78 12.07 -34.71
C ARG A 7 6.23 10.62 -34.62
N SER A 8 5.80 9.93 -33.57
CA SER A 8 6.07 8.50 -33.39
C SER A 8 4.82 7.68 -33.72
N ILE A 9 4.75 7.17 -34.95
CA ILE A 9 3.70 6.26 -35.43
C ILE A 9 4.24 4.83 -35.61
N TRP A 10 5.07 4.41 -34.66
CA TRP A 10 5.79 3.14 -34.74
C TRP A 10 4.91 1.91 -35.00
N PRO A 11 3.66 1.79 -34.51
CA PRO A 11 2.84 0.61 -34.82
C PRO A 11 2.51 0.51 -36.30
N TYR A 12 2.13 1.63 -36.94
CA TYR A 12 1.85 1.67 -38.38
C TYR A 12 3.12 1.42 -39.20
N ARG A 13 4.25 2.04 -38.83
CA ARG A 13 5.54 1.80 -39.49
C ARG A 13 5.91 0.31 -39.44
N ASP A 14 5.84 -0.29 -38.25
CA ASP A 14 6.22 -1.69 -38.05
C ASP A 14 5.26 -2.62 -38.80
N TRP A 15 3.96 -2.30 -38.84
CA TRP A 15 2.98 -3.00 -39.69
C TRP A 15 3.39 -2.97 -41.16
N VAL A 16 3.73 -1.80 -41.72
CA VAL A 16 4.15 -1.68 -43.14
C VAL A 16 5.41 -2.51 -43.41
N ILE A 17 6.42 -2.41 -42.55
CA ILE A 17 7.67 -3.18 -42.68
C ILE A 17 7.37 -4.68 -42.66
N ASN A 18 6.55 -5.13 -41.70
CA ASN A 18 6.21 -6.54 -41.55
C ASN A 18 5.36 -7.04 -42.73
N ALA A 19 4.42 -6.25 -43.23
CA ALA A 19 3.60 -6.59 -44.39
C ALA A 19 4.45 -6.79 -45.66
N LEU A 20 5.43 -5.90 -45.88
CA LEU A 20 6.38 -6.04 -46.98
C LEU A 20 7.29 -7.26 -46.80
N ASN A 21 7.84 -7.46 -45.59
CA ASN A 21 8.70 -8.61 -45.29
C ASN A 21 7.98 -9.97 -45.38
N ALA A 22 6.65 -9.96 -45.20
CA ALA A 22 5.80 -11.14 -45.30
C ALA A 22 5.25 -11.38 -46.71
N ASP A 23 5.69 -10.59 -47.71
CA ASP A 23 5.17 -10.62 -49.08
C ASP A 23 3.63 -10.53 -49.15
N LEU A 24 3.03 -9.65 -48.34
CA LEU A 24 1.59 -9.47 -48.31
C LEU A 24 1.08 -9.08 -49.72
N PRO A 25 0.10 -9.81 -50.28
CA PRO A 25 -0.46 -9.49 -51.58
C PRO A 25 -0.93 -8.03 -51.66
N PHE A 26 -0.62 -7.35 -52.77
CA PHE A 26 -0.84 -5.91 -52.92
C PHE A 26 -2.30 -5.50 -52.79
N ASP A 27 -3.23 -6.34 -53.26
CA ASP A 27 -4.68 -6.14 -53.07
C ASP A 27 -5.05 -6.09 -51.59
N ARG A 28 -4.53 -7.02 -50.79
CA ARG A 28 -4.75 -7.06 -49.34
C ARG A 28 -4.04 -5.92 -48.62
N PHE A 29 -2.80 -5.61 -48.99
CA PHE A 29 -2.04 -4.46 -48.47
C PHE A 29 -2.77 -3.13 -48.68
N THR A 30 -3.46 -3.00 -49.83
CA THR A 30 -4.28 -1.83 -50.17
C THR A 30 -5.56 -1.79 -49.34
N ILE A 31 -6.29 -2.90 -49.26
CA ILE A 31 -7.55 -2.97 -48.49
C ILE A 31 -7.32 -2.67 -47.00
N GLU A 32 -6.29 -3.27 -46.40
CA GLU A 32 -6.04 -3.09 -44.96
C GLU A 32 -5.63 -1.64 -44.60
N GLN A 33 -4.92 -0.94 -45.50
CA GLN A 33 -4.56 0.47 -45.27
C GLN A 33 -5.69 1.47 -45.52
N LEU A 34 -6.58 1.19 -46.47
CA LEU A 34 -7.70 2.09 -46.79
C LEU A 34 -8.95 1.84 -45.92
N ALA A 35 -9.16 0.61 -45.47
CA ALA A 35 -10.40 0.19 -44.82
C ALA A 35 -10.24 -1.03 -43.90
N GLY A 36 -9.05 -1.26 -43.34
CA GLY A 36 -8.77 -2.41 -42.47
C GLY A 36 -9.62 -2.43 -41.20
N ASP A 37 -9.96 -1.27 -40.65
CA ASP A 37 -10.89 -1.10 -39.53
C ASP A 37 -12.36 -1.39 -39.88
N LEU A 38 -12.72 -1.36 -41.17
CA LEU A 38 -14.06 -1.67 -41.67
C LEU A 38 -14.24 -3.15 -42.08
N LEU A 39 -13.19 -3.96 -41.98
CA LEU A 39 -13.28 -5.40 -42.23
C LEU A 39 -14.16 -6.09 -41.16
N PRO A 40 -14.86 -7.19 -41.49
CA PRO A 40 -15.59 -7.96 -40.48
C PRO A 40 -14.65 -8.48 -39.40
N HIS A 41 -14.95 -8.16 -38.13
CA HIS A 41 -14.13 -8.53 -36.97
C HIS A 41 -12.64 -8.19 -37.15
N PRO A 42 -12.32 -6.90 -37.35
CA PRO A 42 -10.98 -6.49 -37.78
C PRO A 42 -9.97 -6.74 -36.66
N THR A 43 -8.84 -7.37 -37.02
CA THR A 43 -7.74 -7.63 -36.07
C THR A 43 -7.06 -6.32 -35.64
N LEU A 44 -6.27 -6.35 -34.57
CA LEU A 44 -5.51 -5.18 -34.15
C LEU A 44 -4.55 -4.69 -35.24
N GLU A 45 -3.86 -5.60 -35.93
CA GLU A 45 -2.98 -5.28 -37.06
C GLU A 45 -3.75 -4.59 -38.21
N GLN A 46 -4.96 -5.06 -38.54
CA GLN A 46 -5.78 -4.44 -39.59
C GLN A 46 -6.27 -3.03 -39.21
N ARG A 47 -6.57 -2.80 -37.94
CA ARG A 47 -6.89 -1.45 -37.43
C ARG A 47 -5.66 -0.54 -37.46
N ILE A 48 -4.48 -1.07 -37.11
CA ILE A 48 -3.20 -0.35 -37.19
C ILE A 48 -2.88 0.02 -38.64
N ALA A 49 -3.15 -0.87 -39.59
CA ALA A 49 -2.94 -0.64 -41.03
C ALA A 49 -3.70 0.59 -41.53
N THR A 50 -4.95 0.78 -41.09
CA THR A 50 -5.76 1.98 -41.41
C THR A 50 -5.16 3.28 -40.84
N GLY A 51 -4.13 3.16 -39.98
CA GLY A 51 -3.26 4.26 -39.57
C GLY A 51 -2.66 5.06 -40.73
N PHE A 52 -2.66 4.55 -41.98
CA PHE A 52 -2.38 5.35 -43.19
C PHE A 52 -3.12 6.70 -43.17
N HIS A 53 -4.44 6.68 -42.89
CA HIS A 53 -5.27 7.89 -42.83
C HIS A 53 -5.04 8.78 -41.60
N ARG A 54 -4.27 8.29 -40.61
CA ARG A 54 -3.88 9.01 -39.38
C ARG A 54 -2.52 9.70 -39.50
N ASN A 55 -1.82 9.55 -40.62
CA ASN A 55 -0.55 10.24 -40.87
C ASN A 55 -0.72 11.72 -41.27
N THR A 56 -1.96 12.20 -41.40
CA THR A 56 -2.22 13.62 -41.65
C THR A 56 -1.62 14.49 -40.56
N MET A 57 -1.24 15.73 -40.88
CA MET A 57 -0.74 16.68 -39.87
C MET A 57 -1.68 16.76 -38.65
N LEU A 58 -1.09 16.72 -37.45
CA LEU A 58 -1.79 16.89 -36.17
C LEU A 58 -1.54 18.30 -35.62
N ASN A 59 -2.52 18.88 -34.92
CA ASN A 59 -2.34 20.12 -34.19
C ASN A 59 -2.68 19.88 -32.71
N GLU A 60 -1.72 20.17 -31.83
CA GLU A 60 -1.78 19.91 -30.38
C GLU A 60 -1.88 21.22 -29.56
N GLU A 61 -2.15 22.36 -30.21
CA GLU A 61 -2.26 23.67 -29.57
C GLU A 61 -3.57 23.83 -28.77
N GLY A 62 -3.50 24.38 -27.56
CA GLY A 62 -4.65 24.55 -26.65
C GLY A 62 -5.73 25.55 -27.10
N GLY A 63 -5.54 26.26 -28.23
CA GLY A 63 -6.46 27.25 -28.80
C GLY A 63 -6.97 26.91 -30.22
N ILE A 64 -6.74 25.69 -30.69
CA ILE A 64 -7.16 25.17 -31.99
C ILE A 64 -8.67 25.30 -32.23
N ASP A 65 -9.06 25.83 -33.40
CA ASP A 65 -10.42 25.67 -33.92
C ASP A 65 -10.58 24.24 -34.49
N PRO A 66 -11.46 23.40 -33.90
CA PRO A 66 -11.58 22.00 -34.32
C PRO A 66 -12.05 21.82 -35.76
N GLN A 67 -12.85 22.74 -36.31
CA GLN A 67 -13.37 22.65 -37.67
C GLN A 67 -12.34 23.08 -38.71
N GLU A 68 -11.57 24.13 -38.42
CA GLU A 68 -10.44 24.54 -39.26
C GLU A 68 -9.42 23.41 -39.38
N TYR A 69 -9.04 22.81 -38.24
CA TYR A 69 -8.11 21.68 -38.23
C TYR A 69 -8.64 20.46 -38.98
N ARG A 70 -9.92 20.10 -38.74
CA ARG A 70 -10.55 18.99 -39.46
C ARG A 70 -10.50 19.19 -40.97
N PHE A 71 -10.77 20.42 -41.45
CA PHE A 71 -10.68 20.73 -42.87
C PHE A 71 -9.26 20.50 -43.42
N HIS A 72 -8.24 21.03 -42.75
CA HIS A 72 -6.86 20.85 -43.21
C HIS A 72 -6.37 19.40 -43.15
N SER A 73 -6.76 18.64 -42.12
CA SER A 73 -6.48 17.20 -42.04
C SER A 73 -7.13 16.45 -43.22
N MET A 74 -8.36 16.81 -43.61
CA MET A 74 -9.01 16.22 -44.79
C MET A 74 -8.31 16.58 -46.10
N VAL A 75 -7.86 17.82 -46.27
CA VAL A 75 -7.09 18.25 -47.45
C VAL A 75 -5.83 17.40 -47.60
N ASP A 76 -5.08 17.24 -46.50
CA ASP A 76 -3.87 16.43 -46.46
C ASP A 76 -4.16 14.95 -46.76
N ARG A 77 -5.17 14.37 -46.10
CA ARG A 77 -5.61 12.98 -46.32
C ARG A 77 -5.93 12.70 -47.78
N LEU A 78 -6.67 13.59 -48.42
CA LEU A 78 -7.09 13.45 -49.81
C LEU A 78 -5.88 13.52 -50.75
N ALA A 79 -4.97 14.46 -50.51
CA ALA A 79 -3.75 14.63 -51.29
C ALA A 79 -2.83 13.40 -51.19
N THR A 80 -2.61 12.89 -49.98
CA THR A 80 -1.81 11.67 -49.74
C THR A 80 -2.46 10.46 -50.40
N THR A 81 -3.77 10.24 -50.17
CA THR A 81 -4.49 9.08 -50.75
C THR A 81 -4.44 9.11 -52.28
N GLY A 82 -4.71 10.26 -52.89
CA GLY A 82 -4.65 10.44 -54.34
C GLY A 82 -3.28 10.16 -54.93
N THR A 83 -2.22 10.69 -54.28
CA THR A 83 -0.85 10.53 -54.78
C THR A 83 -0.34 9.10 -54.59
N THR A 84 -0.58 8.49 -53.42
CA THR A 84 -0.06 7.16 -53.08
C THR A 84 -0.79 6.04 -53.82
N TRP A 85 -2.13 6.10 -53.91
CA TRP A 85 -2.93 4.96 -54.40
C TRP A 85 -3.50 5.15 -55.81
N LEU A 86 -3.75 6.39 -56.22
CA LEU A 86 -4.30 6.69 -57.55
C LEU A 86 -3.22 7.18 -58.51
N GLY A 87 -2.05 7.61 -58.02
CA GLY A 87 -1.02 8.25 -58.82
C GLY A 87 -1.45 9.63 -59.36
N LEU A 88 -2.39 10.31 -58.69
CA LEU A 88 -3.01 11.55 -59.14
C LEU A 88 -2.73 12.71 -58.18
N THR A 89 -2.43 13.89 -58.73
CA THR A 89 -2.22 15.13 -57.96
C THR A 89 -3.53 15.83 -57.60
N LEU A 90 -4.39 15.16 -56.83
CA LEU A 90 -5.71 15.68 -56.43
C LEU A 90 -5.65 17.03 -55.71
N ALA A 91 -4.54 17.36 -55.06
CA ALA A 91 -4.37 18.61 -54.31
C ALA A 91 -4.65 19.88 -55.14
N CYS A 92 -4.29 19.89 -56.43
CA CYS A 92 -4.55 21.04 -57.30
C CYS A 92 -6.05 21.31 -57.48
N ALA A 93 -6.89 20.27 -57.35
CA ALA A 93 -8.33 20.38 -57.56
C ALA A 93 -9.07 21.09 -56.39
N GLN A 94 -8.36 21.41 -55.30
CA GLN A 94 -8.91 22.11 -54.14
C GLN A 94 -9.47 23.49 -54.51
N CYS A 95 -8.71 24.27 -55.29
CA CYS A 95 -9.02 25.68 -55.59
C CYS A 95 -9.67 25.87 -56.96
N HIS A 96 -9.43 24.97 -57.91
CA HIS A 96 -9.97 25.01 -59.28
C HIS A 96 -10.03 23.60 -59.86
N SER A 97 -10.76 23.35 -60.95
CA SER A 97 -10.68 22.04 -61.63
C SER A 97 -9.24 21.72 -62.02
N HIS A 98 -8.84 20.46 -61.91
CA HIS A 98 -7.46 20.04 -62.13
C HIS A 98 -6.98 20.44 -63.54
N LYS A 99 -5.71 20.89 -63.64
CA LYS A 99 -5.18 21.53 -64.85
C LYS A 99 -5.01 20.56 -66.03
N TYR A 100 -4.66 19.31 -65.74
CA TYR A 100 -4.27 18.32 -66.75
C TYR A 100 -5.20 17.10 -66.74
N ASP A 101 -5.44 16.52 -65.57
CA ASP A 101 -6.40 15.43 -65.38
C ASP A 101 -7.88 15.88 -65.40
N PRO A 102 -8.81 15.03 -65.87
CA PRO A 102 -10.25 15.34 -65.98
C PRO A 102 -10.96 15.24 -64.61
N ILE A 103 -10.50 16.02 -63.64
CA ILE A 103 -11.03 16.04 -62.27
C ILE A 103 -11.55 17.45 -61.99
N SER A 104 -12.86 17.58 -61.92
CA SER A 104 -13.49 18.85 -61.57
C SER A 104 -13.31 19.17 -60.09
N GLN A 105 -13.34 20.46 -59.75
CA GLN A 105 -13.37 20.89 -58.35
C GLN A 105 -14.56 20.27 -57.59
N ARG A 106 -15.69 20.05 -58.28
CA ARG A 106 -16.85 19.39 -57.68
C ARG A 106 -16.54 17.96 -57.25
N GLU A 107 -15.85 17.19 -58.09
CA GLU A 107 -15.45 15.80 -57.78
C GLU A 107 -14.44 15.75 -56.63
N TYR A 108 -13.54 16.74 -56.54
CA TYR A 108 -12.63 16.88 -55.39
C TYR A 108 -13.41 16.97 -54.07
N TYR A 109 -14.39 17.87 -53.98
CA TYR A 109 -15.19 18.02 -52.75
C TYR A 109 -16.14 16.84 -52.50
N GLN A 110 -16.57 16.12 -53.54
CA GLN A 110 -17.32 14.87 -53.37
C GLN A 110 -16.45 13.77 -52.75
N LEU A 111 -15.20 13.64 -53.18
CA LEU A 111 -14.25 12.69 -52.58
C LEU A 111 -13.88 13.10 -51.15
N MET A 112 -13.70 14.40 -50.91
CA MET A 112 -13.52 14.92 -49.54
C MET A 112 -14.70 14.55 -48.64
N ALA A 113 -15.94 14.73 -49.11
CA ALA A 113 -17.14 14.36 -48.35
C ALA A 113 -17.19 12.87 -48.02
N PHE A 114 -16.74 11.99 -48.94
CA PHE A 114 -16.65 10.54 -48.71
C PHE A 114 -15.70 10.19 -47.55
N LEU A 115 -14.52 10.83 -47.49
CA LEU A 115 -13.55 10.59 -46.41
C LEU A 115 -13.83 11.38 -45.12
N ASN A 116 -14.68 12.40 -45.19
CA ASN A 116 -15.01 13.28 -44.07
C ASN A 116 -16.17 12.76 -43.19
N ASN A 117 -16.25 11.44 -43.00
CA ASN A 117 -17.28 10.79 -42.18
C ASN A 117 -16.68 9.80 -41.16
N THR A 118 -15.41 9.97 -40.81
CA THR A 118 -14.66 9.06 -39.95
C THR A 118 -14.47 9.67 -38.57
N ASP A 119 -14.68 8.85 -37.54
CA ASP A 119 -14.29 9.17 -36.15
C ASP A 119 -12.81 8.82 -35.93
N GLU A 120 -12.12 9.56 -35.08
CA GLU A 120 -10.68 9.41 -34.84
C GLU A 120 -10.40 8.98 -33.39
N PRO A 121 -10.87 7.80 -32.95
CA PRO A 121 -10.72 7.37 -31.57
C PRO A 121 -9.27 7.05 -31.22
N GLU A 122 -8.96 7.15 -29.93
CA GLU A 122 -7.72 6.61 -29.38
C GLU A 122 -7.81 5.08 -29.32
N LEU A 123 -6.82 4.39 -29.89
CA LEU A 123 -6.74 2.93 -29.90
C LEU A 123 -5.60 2.45 -29.01
N GLU A 124 -5.92 1.59 -28.05
CA GLU A 124 -4.90 0.96 -27.23
C GLU A 124 -4.16 -0.12 -28.02
N VAL A 125 -2.83 0.03 -28.15
CA VAL A 125 -1.93 -0.93 -28.82
C VAL A 125 -0.89 -1.44 -27.81
N PRO A 126 -1.28 -2.35 -26.89
CA PRO A 126 -0.37 -2.83 -25.86
C PRO A 126 0.65 -3.79 -26.46
N LYS A 127 1.93 -3.64 -26.07
CA LYS A 127 2.97 -4.61 -26.41
C LYS A 127 2.71 -5.95 -25.71
N PRO A 128 3.16 -7.09 -26.27
CA PRO A 128 3.01 -8.40 -25.62
C PRO A 128 3.51 -8.44 -24.18
N GLU A 129 4.65 -7.82 -23.89
CA GLU A 129 5.21 -7.70 -22.53
C GLU A 129 4.28 -6.98 -21.55
N VAL A 130 3.50 -6.00 -22.04
CA VAL A 130 2.53 -5.25 -21.22
C VAL A 130 1.34 -6.15 -20.89
N LEU A 131 0.86 -6.93 -21.86
CA LEU A 131 -0.23 -7.89 -21.66
C LEU A 131 0.16 -8.99 -20.67
N GLU A 132 1.38 -9.53 -20.79
CA GLU A 132 1.91 -10.52 -19.85
C GLU A 132 2.00 -9.95 -18.42
N LYS A 133 2.52 -8.72 -18.28
CA LYS A 133 2.55 -8.03 -16.99
C LYS A 133 1.15 -7.84 -16.42
N ARG A 134 0.17 -7.41 -17.22
CA ARG A 134 -1.22 -7.25 -16.78
C ARG A 134 -1.81 -8.56 -16.28
N ALA A 135 -1.69 -9.64 -17.04
CA ALA A 135 -2.17 -10.96 -16.65
C ALA A 135 -1.52 -11.44 -15.33
N ALA A 136 -0.21 -11.18 -15.15
CA ALA A 136 0.49 -11.50 -13.91
C ALA A 136 -0.05 -10.68 -12.72
N TRP A 137 -0.31 -9.38 -12.91
CA TRP A 137 -0.91 -8.52 -11.89
C TRP A 137 -2.33 -8.94 -11.53
N GLU A 138 -3.16 -9.28 -12.51
CA GLU A 138 -4.52 -9.77 -12.30
C GLU A 138 -4.53 -11.07 -11.49
N LYS A 139 -3.65 -12.02 -11.84
CA LYS A 139 -3.50 -13.27 -11.09
C LYS A 139 -3.08 -13.01 -9.65
N LYS A 140 -2.12 -12.10 -9.44
CA LYS A 140 -1.67 -11.71 -8.09
C LYS A 140 -2.79 -11.02 -7.31
N MET A 141 -3.54 -10.12 -7.93
CA MET A 141 -4.68 -9.43 -7.32
C MET A 141 -5.76 -10.43 -6.91
N ALA A 142 -6.13 -11.35 -7.79
CA ALA A 142 -7.11 -12.39 -7.48
C ALA A 142 -6.68 -13.26 -6.30
N ALA A 143 -5.41 -13.68 -6.27
CA ALA A 143 -4.86 -14.44 -5.14
C ALA A 143 -4.90 -13.66 -3.83
N LEU A 144 -4.54 -12.38 -3.84
CA LEU A 144 -4.57 -11.52 -2.66
C LEU A 144 -6.01 -11.27 -2.16
N VAL A 145 -6.96 -11.06 -3.07
CA VAL A 145 -8.38 -10.90 -2.73
C VAL A 145 -8.95 -12.18 -2.11
N ALA A 146 -8.63 -13.34 -2.69
CA ALA A 146 -9.06 -14.64 -2.16
C ALA A 146 -8.48 -14.94 -0.76
N ASP A 147 -7.32 -14.39 -0.42
CA ASP A 147 -6.67 -14.54 0.89
C ASP A 147 -7.20 -13.55 1.95
N LEU A 148 -7.98 -12.52 1.57
CA LEU A 148 -8.51 -11.55 2.54
C LEU A 148 -9.31 -12.16 3.71
N PRO A 149 -10.18 -13.17 3.51
CA PRO A 149 -10.92 -13.78 4.61
C PRO A 149 -10.01 -14.47 5.64
N SER A 150 -8.86 -15.01 5.22
CA SER A 150 -7.90 -15.67 6.12
C SER A 150 -7.16 -14.64 6.97
N ARG A 151 -6.81 -13.49 6.39
CA ARG A 151 -6.08 -12.40 7.05
C ARG A 151 -6.96 -11.54 7.94
N PHE A 152 -8.22 -11.39 7.55
CA PHE A 152 -9.21 -10.56 8.24
C PHE A 152 -10.48 -11.37 8.49
N PRO A 153 -10.41 -12.39 9.35
CA PRO A 153 -11.57 -13.17 9.71
C PRO A 153 -12.56 -12.26 10.43
N VAL A 154 -13.82 -12.28 9.98
CA VAL A 154 -14.86 -11.53 10.67
C VAL A 154 -15.29 -12.36 11.88
N PRO A 155 -15.20 -11.84 13.11
CA PRO A 155 -15.60 -12.60 14.28
C PRO A 155 -17.07 -13.02 14.16
N GLU A 156 -17.35 -14.31 14.37
CA GLU A 156 -18.71 -14.84 14.48
C GLU A 156 -19.15 -14.95 15.93
N LEU A 157 -18.19 -15.00 16.86
CA LEU A 157 -18.43 -15.12 18.29
C LEU A 157 -18.00 -13.86 19.03
N ARG A 158 -18.86 -13.40 19.92
CA ARG A 158 -18.52 -12.39 20.93
C ARG A 158 -18.04 -13.13 22.17
N TRP A 159 -16.84 -12.82 22.63
CA TRP A 159 -16.25 -13.41 23.83
C TRP A 159 -16.43 -12.51 25.05
N GLN A 160 -16.70 -13.12 26.20
CA GLN A 160 -16.61 -12.49 27.52
C GLN A 160 -15.73 -13.36 28.40
N THR A 161 -14.75 -12.75 29.08
CA THR A 161 -14.00 -13.41 30.13
C THR A 161 -14.86 -13.50 31.39
N ASN A 162 -14.97 -14.70 31.96
CA ASN A 162 -15.79 -14.95 33.13
C ASN A 162 -14.86 -15.37 34.28
N PRO A 163 -14.58 -14.47 35.24
CA PRO A 163 -13.86 -14.86 36.45
C PRO A 163 -14.67 -15.94 37.17
N PRO A 164 -14.07 -17.09 37.53
CA PRO A 164 -14.78 -18.13 38.25
C PRO A 164 -15.24 -17.63 39.63
N ALA A 165 -16.54 -17.72 39.90
CA ALA A 165 -17.13 -17.45 41.22
C ALA A 165 -16.65 -18.45 42.28
N ALA A 166 -16.33 -19.66 41.85
CA ALA A 166 -15.67 -20.67 42.68
C ALA A 166 -14.78 -21.56 41.80
N ALA A 167 -13.68 -22.04 42.38
CA ALA A 167 -12.78 -23.01 41.76
C ALA A 167 -12.32 -24.00 42.82
N LEU A 168 -12.33 -25.29 42.49
CA LEU A 168 -11.95 -26.36 43.40
C LEU A 168 -11.07 -27.37 42.66
N SER A 169 -10.05 -27.89 43.35
CA SER A 169 -9.31 -29.10 42.96
C SER A 169 -9.80 -30.27 43.80
N ALA A 170 -10.04 -31.41 43.16
CA ALA A 170 -10.45 -32.63 43.85
C ALA A 170 -9.29 -33.27 44.64
N ALA A 171 -8.05 -33.09 44.18
CA ALA A 171 -6.85 -33.64 44.79
C ALA A 171 -6.09 -32.65 45.69
N GLY A 172 -6.70 -31.51 46.04
CA GLY A 172 -6.21 -30.60 47.08
C GLY A 172 -5.20 -29.54 46.63
N ALA A 173 -5.06 -29.29 45.33
CA ALA A 173 -4.30 -28.15 44.83
C ALA A 173 -4.95 -26.84 45.31
N GLN A 174 -4.12 -25.90 45.73
CA GLN A 174 -4.57 -24.56 46.10
C GLN A 174 -4.85 -23.77 44.84
N VAL A 175 -5.89 -22.94 44.85
CA VAL A 175 -6.25 -22.07 43.72
C VAL A 175 -6.27 -20.62 44.16
N LYS A 176 -5.64 -19.77 43.36
CA LYS A 176 -5.66 -18.31 43.52
C LYS A 176 -6.26 -17.67 42.28
N VAL A 177 -7.30 -16.86 42.47
CA VAL A 177 -7.84 -15.99 41.41
C VAL A 177 -6.93 -14.76 41.30
N LEU A 178 -6.49 -14.41 40.09
CA LEU A 178 -5.64 -13.27 39.78
C LEU A 178 -6.45 -12.09 39.20
N GLU A 179 -5.82 -10.91 39.14
CA GLU A 179 -6.46 -9.66 38.67
C GLU A 179 -6.94 -9.73 37.21
N ASP A 180 -6.27 -10.51 36.37
CA ASP A 180 -6.63 -10.73 34.97
C ASP A 180 -7.71 -11.81 34.76
N ALA A 181 -8.41 -12.17 35.85
CA ALA A 181 -9.42 -13.22 35.94
C ALA A 181 -8.92 -14.64 35.66
N SER A 182 -7.60 -14.87 35.62
CA SER A 182 -7.04 -16.21 35.55
C SER A 182 -6.95 -16.88 36.92
N LEU A 183 -6.91 -18.21 36.93
CA LEU A 183 -6.71 -19.06 38.08
C LEU A 183 -5.29 -19.63 38.05
N LEU A 184 -4.54 -19.45 39.14
CA LEU A 184 -3.25 -20.08 39.35
C LEU A 184 -3.39 -21.21 40.39
N PHE A 185 -3.02 -22.42 40.00
CA PHE A 185 -3.01 -23.62 40.83
C PHE A 185 -1.61 -23.88 41.38
N SER A 186 -1.52 -24.07 42.69
CA SER A 186 -0.26 -24.27 43.43
C SER A 186 -0.44 -25.27 44.58
N GLY A 187 0.58 -25.45 45.42
CA GLY A 187 0.51 -26.35 46.57
C GLY A 187 0.53 -27.82 46.15
N ALA A 188 -0.45 -28.61 46.60
CA ALA A 188 -0.49 -30.05 46.34
C ALA A 188 -0.31 -30.36 44.85
N HIS A 189 0.60 -31.28 44.55
CA HIS A 189 1.04 -31.60 43.20
C HIS A 189 0.71 -33.06 42.88
N PRO A 190 -0.57 -33.38 42.66
CA PRO A 190 -1.01 -34.75 42.45
C PRO A 190 -0.59 -35.26 41.06
N ASP A 191 -0.59 -36.57 40.87
CA ASP A 191 -0.39 -37.17 39.54
C ASP A 191 -1.60 -36.93 38.61
N ALA A 192 -2.80 -36.89 39.18
CA ALA A 192 -4.05 -36.64 38.48
C ALA A 192 -4.96 -35.73 39.31
N ASP A 193 -5.76 -34.90 38.65
CA ASP A 193 -6.69 -33.98 39.34
C ASP A 193 -7.92 -33.69 38.49
N THR A 194 -8.98 -33.27 39.15
CA THR A 194 -10.18 -32.72 38.53
C THR A 194 -10.39 -31.31 39.05
N TYR A 195 -10.37 -30.33 38.15
CA TYR A 195 -10.75 -28.95 38.49
C TYR A 195 -12.23 -28.73 38.23
N THR A 196 -12.95 -28.19 39.20
CA THR A 196 -14.37 -27.79 39.06
C THR A 196 -14.48 -26.28 39.22
N LEU A 197 -14.95 -25.62 38.17
CA LEU A 197 -14.94 -24.17 38.01
C LEU A 197 -16.38 -23.67 37.80
N SER A 198 -16.87 -22.81 38.68
CA SER A 198 -18.20 -22.20 38.56
C SER A 198 -18.09 -20.80 37.99
N LEU A 199 -18.68 -20.57 36.82
CA LEU A 199 -18.78 -19.28 36.16
C LEU A 199 -20.20 -18.74 36.33
N GLU A 200 -20.34 -17.43 36.51
CA GLU A 200 -21.62 -16.74 36.45
C GLU A 200 -21.68 -15.92 35.16
N THR A 201 -22.87 -15.87 34.54
CA THR A 201 -23.12 -15.07 33.33
C THR A 201 -24.51 -14.46 33.36
N ASP A 202 -24.62 -13.27 32.78
CA ASP A 202 -25.91 -12.61 32.50
C ASP A 202 -26.37 -12.85 31.06
N TRP A 203 -25.61 -13.61 30.26
CA TRP A 203 -25.97 -13.93 28.89
C TRP A 203 -27.07 -14.98 28.82
N GLU A 204 -28.03 -14.74 27.96
CA GLU A 204 -29.18 -15.63 27.75
C GLU A 204 -28.91 -16.77 26.78
N GLU A 205 -27.77 -16.72 26.09
CA GLU A 205 -27.33 -17.74 25.16
C GLU A 205 -25.82 -17.91 25.23
N ILE A 206 -25.35 -19.15 25.23
CA ILE A 206 -23.94 -19.50 25.12
C ILE A 206 -23.75 -20.46 23.94
N ARG A 207 -22.75 -20.19 23.11
CA ARG A 207 -22.37 -20.97 21.92
C ARG A 207 -21.09 -21.76 22.08
N ALA A 208 -20.13 -21.22 22.83
CA ALA A 208 -18.83 -21.86 23.01
C ALA A 208 -18.16 -21.48 24.34
N LEU A 209 -17.19 -22.29 24.73
CA LEU A 209 -16.29 -22.06 25.85
C LEU A 209 -14.85 -22.01 25.33
N ARG A 210 -14.06 -21.05 25.82
CA ARG A 210 -12.63 -20.97 25.55
C ARG A 210 -11.85 -21.21 26.83
N LEU A 211 -10.88 -22.10 26.75
CA LEU A 211 -9.85 -22.35 27.75
C LEU A 211 -8.54 -21.73 27.26
N GLU A 212 -8.01 -20.80 28.04
CA GLU A 212 -6.67 -20.28 27.87
C GLU A 212 -5.77 -20.92 28.94
N ALA A 213 -4.77 -21.69 28.55
CA ALA A 213 -3.70 -22.18 29.43
C ALA A 213 -2.55 -21.17 29.37
N LEU A 214 -2.24 -20.53 30.49
CA LEU A 214 -1.41 -19.32 30.54
C LEU A 214 -0.06 -19.61 31.20
N SER A 215 1.03 -19.07 30.65
CA SER A 215 2.33 -19.11 31.30
C SER A 215 2.35 -18.28 32.59
N ASP A 216 3.19 -18.70 33.53
CA ASP A 216 3.42 -17.96 34.76
C ASP A 216 4.87 -18.16 35.25
N GLU A 217 5.49 -17.11 35.76
CA GLU A 217 6.87 -17.15 36.30
C GLU A 217 7.02 -18.16 37.44
N SER A 218 5.94 -18.48 38.15
CA SER A 218 5.93 -19.45 39.26
C SER A 218 5.77 -20.91 38.82
N LEU A 219 5.50 -21.18 37.53
CA LEU A 219 5.30 -22.53 37.00
C LEU A 219 6.57 -23.10 36.36
N PRO A 220 6.70 -24.45 36.28
CA PRO A 220 7.86 -25.08 35.65
C PRO A 220 8.12 -24.59 34.22
N HIS A 221 9.38 -24.28 33.91
CA HIS A 221 9.82 -23.66 32.65
C HIS A 221 9.05 -22.38 32.25
N LYS A 222 8.37 -21.73 33.20
CA LYS A 222 7.45 -20.62 32.92
C LYS A 222 6.35 -21.01 31.93
N GLY A 223 6.03 -22.31 31.85
CA GLY A 223 4.99 -22.85 31.00
C GLY A 223 3.61 -22.79 31.65
N PRO A 224 2.56 -23.19 30.93
CA PRO A 224 1.20 -23.18 31.44
C PRO A 224 0.83 -24.42 32.27
N GLY A 225 1.61 -25.51 32.18
CA GLY A 225 1.40 -26.75 32.92
C GLY A 225 2.24 -26.85 34.19
N ARG A 226 1.93 -27.87 35.01
CA ARG A 226 2.60 -28.15 36.28
C ARG A 226 3.59 -29.32 36.19
N ALA A 227 3.60 -30.09 35.10
CA ALA A 227 4.63 -31.10 34.88
C ALA A 227 6.02 -30.44 34.86
N GLU A 228 7.07 -31.20 35.21
CA GLU A 228 8.45 -30.68 35.36
C GLU A 228 8.90 -29.82 34.18
N HIS A 229 8.50 -30.18 32.97
CA HIS A 229 8.88 -29.49 31.74
C HIS A 229 7.92 -28.34 31.34
N GLY A 230 6.75 -28.20 32.00
CA GLY A 230 5.75 -27.15 31.75
C GLY A 230 4.53 -27.59 30.94
N ASN A 231 4.38 -28.90 30.66
CA ASN A 231 3.25 -29.44 29.89
C ASN A 231 2.07 -29.81 30.79
N PHE A 232 0.92 -30.07 30.17
CA PHE A 232 -0.25 -30.65 30.81
C PHE A 232 -0.94 -31.62 29.85
N VAL A 233 -1.84 -32.45 30.38
CA VAL A 233 -2.73 -33.29 29.58
C VAL A 233 -4.15 -33.11 30.11
N LEU A 234 -4.99 -32.44 29.33
CA LEU A 234 -6.42 -32.32 29.61
C LEU A 234 -7.12 -33.55 29.06
N SER A 235 -7.52 -34.46 29.94
CA SER A 235 -8.19 -35.71 29.55
C SER A 235 -9.62 -35.45 29.07
N GLU A 236 -10.40 -34.67 29.79
CA GLU A 236 -11.79 -34.39 29.41
C GLU A 236 -12.25 -33.02 29.93
N LEU A 237 -13.03 -32.31 29.13
CA LEU A 237 -13.75 -31.09 29.49
C LEU A 237 -15.25 -31.34 29.36
N SER A 238 -15.94 -31.26 30.50
CA SER A 238 -17.39 -31.30 30.56
C SER A 238 -17.95 -30.04 31.19
N ALA A 239 -19.18 -29.68 30.83
CA ALA A 239 -19.85 -28.54 31.43
C ALA A 239 -21.34 -28.78 31.64
N THR A 240 -21.88 -28.16 32.67
CA THR A 240 -23.31 -28.09 32.95
C THR A 240 -23.70 -26.64 33.19
N ALA A 241 -24.94 -26.28 32.90
CA ALA A 241 -25.47 -24.97 33.18
C ALA A 241 -26.79 -25.04 33.94
N VAL A 242 -27.01 -24.07 34.82
CA VAL A 242 -28.22 -23.92 35.62
C VAL A 242 -28.73 -22.50 35.40
N PRO A 243 -29.90 -22.31 34.74
CA PRO A 243 -30.46 -20.98 34.53
C PRO A 243 -30.81 -20.29 35.86
N ARG A 244 -30.68 -18.96 35.87
CA ARG A 244 -31.02 -18.13 37.02
C ARG A 244 -32.53 -18.26 37.30
N GLY A 245 -32.88 -18.54 38.56
CA GLY A 245 -34.28 -18.74 38.97
C GLY A 245 -34.86 -20.11 38.64
N ALA A 246 -34.12 -21.01 37.99
CA ALA A 246 -34.55 -22.40 37.72
C ALA A 246 -33.49 -23.43 38.19
N PRO A 247 -33.18 -23.50 39.50
CA PRO A 247 -32.09 -24.34 40.01
C PRO A 247 -32.28 -25.84 39.80
N ALA A 248 -33.51 -26.30 39.57
CA ALA A 248 -33.81 -27.70 39.26
C ALA A 248 -33.54 -28.10 37.79
N LEU A 249 -33.33 -27.11 36.90
CA LEU A 249 -33.06 -27.34 35.49
C LEU A 249 -31.54 -27.35 35.26
N ALA A 250 -30.90 -28.50 35.44
CA ALA A 250 -29.51 -28.70 35.07
C ALA A 250 -29.41 -29.13 33.60
N LEU A 251 -28.77 -28.30 32.79
CA LEU A 251 -28.55 -28.52 31.35
C LEU A 251 -27.13 -29.05 31.14
N THR A 252 -26.98 -30.21 30.49
CA THR A 252 -25.67 -30.70 30.07
C THR A 252 -25.25 -30.01 28.77
N LEU A 253 -24.07 -29.41 28.77
CA LEU A 253 -23.49 -28.76 27.59
C LEU A 253 -22.80 -29.82 26.74
N LYS A 254 -23.37 -30.11 25.57
CA LYS A 254 -22.78 -31.05 24.60
C LYS A 254 -21.87 -30.30 23.65
N PHE A 255 -20.59 -30.63 23.62
CA PHE A 255 -19.63 -30.10 22.67
C PHE A 255 -19.65 -30.92 21.37
N ALA A 256 -19.73 -30.25 20.23
CA ALA A 256 -19.69 -30.90 18.91
C ALA A 256 -18.29 -30.89 18.29
N ARG A 257 -17.48 -29.88 18.63
CA ARG A 257 -16.12 -29.75 18.13
C ARG A 257 -15.25 -29.01 19.14
N ALA A 258 -13.96 -29.34 19.12
CA ALA A 258 -12.93 -28.60 19.82
C ALA A 258 -11.79 -28.24 18.86
N GLU A 259 -11.26 -27.03 19.00
CA GLU A 259 -10.19 -26.47 18.18
C GLU A 259 -9.14 -25.87 19.09
N ALA A 260 -7.86 -26.16 18.84
CA ALA A 260 -6.76 -25.58 19.58
C ALA A 260 -5.75 -24.97 18.61
N GLU A 261 -5.03 -23.94 19.08
CA GLU A 261 -3.91 -23.35 18.32
C GLU A 261 -2.84 -24.38 17.99
N VAL A 262 -2.64 -25.36 18.88
CA VAL A 262 -1.68 -26.43 18.72
C VAL A 262 -2.13 -27.72 19.41
N SER A 263 -1.65 -28.86 18.94
CA SER A 263 -1.80 -30.15 19.62
C SER A 263 -0.52 -30.97 19.49
N GLN A 264 -0.08 -31.55 20.60
CA GLN A 264 1.02 -32.51 20.63
C GLN A 264 0.66 -33.75 19.82
N LYS A 265 1.65 -34.32 19.12
CA LYS A 265 1.49 -35.57 18.38
C LYS A 265 1.02 -36.69 19.33
N GLY A 266 -0.12 -37.31 19.01
CA GLY A 266 -0.76 -38.34 19.84
C GLY A 266 -1.74 -37.80 20.89
N PHE A 267 -1.81 -36.48 21.09
CA PHE A 267 -2.70 -35.81 22.04
C PHE A 267 -3.51 -34.69 21.36
N PRO A 268 -4.31 -35.00 20.31
CA PRO A 268 -5.14 -34.02 19.63
C PRO A 268 -6.21 -33.43 20.54
N ILE A 269 -6.56 -32.16 20.32
CA ILE A 269 -7.61 -31.45 21.07
C ILE A 269 -8.97 -32.18 21.09
N ALA A 270 -9.30 -32.94 20.05
CA ALA A 270 -10.54 -33.72 20.00
C ALA A 270 -10.67 -34.73 21.15
N ASN A 271 -9.55 -35.21 21.69
CA ASN A 271 -9.55 -36.14 22.82
C ASN A 271 -10.06 -35.50 24.11
N ALA A 272 -10.02 -34.17 24.25
CA ALA A 272 -10.51 -33.51 25.46
C ALA A 272 -12.05 -33.46 25.55
N ILE A 273 -12.78 -34.01 24.57
CA ILE A 273 -14.25 -34.11 24.56
C ILE A 273 -14.73 -35.46 23.97
N ASP A 274 -13.89 -36.50 23.99
CA ASP A 274 -14.21 -37.80 23.40
C ASP A 274 -14.90 -38.75 24.39
N GLY A 275 -14.95 -38.40 25.68
CA GLY A 275 -15.52 -39.19 26.76
C GLY A 275 -14.58 -40.28 27.31
N ASP A 276 -13.33 -40.36 26.86
CA ASP A 276 -12.32 -41.32 27.34
C ASP A 276 -11.24 -40.61 28.20
N LEU A 277 -11.32 -40.82 29.51
CA LEU A 277 -10.36 -40.24 30.46
C LEU A 277 -8.90 -40.72 30.27
N LYS A 278 -8.64 -41.71 29.42
CA LYS A 278 -7.28 -42.21 29.12
C LYS A 278 -6.60 -41.44 28.00
N THR A 279 -7.36 -40.75 27.16
CA THR A 279 -6.84 -39.88 26.12
C THR A 279 -6.72 -38.45 26.68
N GLY A 280 -6.30 -37.50 25.84
CA GLY A 280 -6.33 -36.09 26.21
C GLY A 280 -5.62 -35.18 25.22
N TRP A 281 -5.71 -33.88 25.50
CA TRP A 281 -5.04 -32.81 24.78
C TRP A 281 -3.79 -32.33 25.51
N ALA A 282 -2.69 -32.19 24.78
CA ALA A 282 -1.42 -31.70 25.29
C ALA A 282 -0.74 -30.76 24.28
N ILE A 283 0.26 -30.00 24.74
CA ILE A 283 0.80 -28.85 23.98
C ILE A 283 2.31 -28.92 23.71
N HIS A 284 2.97 -30.04 24.02
CA HIS A 284 4.39 -30.24 23.75
C HIS A 284 4.62 -30.47 22.24
N THR A 285 4.96 -29.41 21.52
CA THR A 285 5.16 -29.39 20.07
C THR A 285 6.54 -28.89 19.69
N ASP A 286 6.99 -29.21 18.48
CA ASP A 286 8.24 -28.67 17.92
C ASP A 286 8.12 -27.13 17.78
N GLY A 287 8.88 -26.36 18.59
CA GLY A 287 8.84 -24.88 18.64
C GLY A 287 8.66 -24.30 20.05
N ASP A 288 8.15 -23.07 20.15
CA ASP A 288 7.81 -22.43 21.43
C ASP A 288 6.60 -23.12 22.05
N TRP A 289 6.77 -23.89 23.14
CA TRP A 289 5.68 -24.63 23.78
C TRP A 289 5.38 -24.23 25.23
N ASN A 290 6.32 -23.54 25.90
CA ASN A 290 6.11 -22.89 27.19
C ASN A 290 5.57 -21.46 27.02
N VAL A 291 4.47 -21.34 26.27
CA VAL A 291 3.78 -20.07 25.97
C VAL A 291 2.29 -20.24 26.21
N ASN A 292 1.56 -19.12 26.27
CA ASN A 292 0.09 -19.14 26.36
C ASN A 292 -0.51 -19.96 25.21
N ARG A 293 -1.50 -20.80 25.52
CA ARG A 293 -2.23 -21.64 24.57
C ARG A 293 -3.73 -21.49 24.71
N THR A 294 -4.42 -21.53 23.58
CA THR A 294 -5.88 -21.43 23.54
C THR A 294 -6.52 -22.69 22.96
N ALA A 295 -7.61 -23.14 23.58
CA ALA A 295 -8.55 -24.11 23.04
C ALA A 295 -9.99 -23.58 23.11
N THR A 296 -10.76 -23.80 22.05
CA THR A 296 -12.17 -23.43 21.91
C THR A 296 -13.02 -24.68 21.76
N PHE A 297 -14.04 -24.81 22.60
CA PHE A 297 -15.00 -25.90 22.62
C PHE A 297 -16.37 -25.35 22.20
N THR A 298 -16.83 -25.73 21.00
CA THR A 298 -18.10 -25.26 20.45
C THR A 298 -19.22 -26.24 20.78
N LEU A 299 -20.34 -25.72 21.29
CA LEU A 299 -21.51 -26.52 21.61
C LEU A 299 -22.19 -27.02 20.33
N ALA A 300 -22.81 -28.20 20.40
CA ALA A 300 -23.63 -28.75 19.32
C ALA A 300 -24.76 -27.78 18.95
N GLU A 301 -25.44 -27.26 19.97
CA GLU A 301 -26.49 -26.25 19.86
C GLU A 301 -26.25 -25.15 20.89
N PRO A 302 -26.60 -23.88 20.61
CA PRO A 302 -26.53 -22.82 21.62
C PRO A 302 -27.39 -23.18 22.84
N VAL A 303 -26.84 -23.07 24.04
CA VAL A 303 -27.60 -23.32 25.28
C VAL A 303 -28.31 -22.03 25.69
N LYS A 304 -29.63 -22.13 25.91
CA LYS A 304 -30.47 -21.02 26.36
C LYS A 304 -30.50 -20.95 27.88
N LEU A 305 -30.20 -19.78 28.43
CA LEU A 305 -30.16 -19.49 29.87
C LEU A 305 -30.98 -18.23 30.19
N PRO A 306 -32.32 -18.30 30.19
CA PRO A 306 -33.16 -17.10 30.43
C PRO A 306 -32.75 -16.35 31.70
N GLY A 307 -32.45 -15.05 31.59
CA GLY A 307 -31.98 -14.22 32.70
C GLY A 307 -30.54 -14.51 33.20
N GLY A 308 -29.75 -15.26 32.42
CA GLY A 308 -28.40 -15.70 32.77
C GLY A 308 -28.39 -16.99 33.59
N GLY A 309 -27.26 -17.30 34.20
CA GLY A 309 -27.13 -18.49 35.04
C GLY A 309 -25.71 -18.83 35.45
N ARG A 310 -25.58 -19.98 36.11
CA ARG A 310 -24.31 -20.56 36.51
C ARG A 310 -23.90 -21.64 35.52
N ILE A 311 -22.64 -21.61 35.10
CA ILE A 311 -22.01 -22.68 34.31
C ILE A 311 -20.95 -23.33 35.16
N THR A 312 -21.05 -24.64 35.35
CA THR A 312 -20.03 -25.43 36.05
C THR A 312 -19.23 -26.20 35.02
N VAL A 313 -17.94 -25.89 34.94
CA VAL A 313 -16.97 -26.50 34.02
C VAL A 313 -16.09 -27.44 34.82
N ARG A 314 -15.93 -28.66 34.33
CA ARG A 314 -15.10 -29.69 34.92
C ARG A 314 -13.97 -30.05 33.95
N LEU A 315 -12.74 -29.98 34.44
CA LEU A 315 -11.51 -30.31 33.72
C LEU A 315 -10.89 -31.54 34.37
N ASP A 316 -11.01 -32.70 33.75
CA ASP A 316 -10.38 -33.93 34.21
C ASP A 316 -8.99 -34.08 33.58
N GLN A 317 -7.98 -34.36 34.41
CA GLN A 317 -6.57 -34.43 34.02
C GLN A 317 -5.97 -35.70 34.61
N GLN A 318 -6.14 -36.82 33.90
CA GLN A 318 -5.95 -38.17 34.45
C GLN A 318 -4.71 -38.88 33.90
N HIS A 319 -3.86 -38.18 33.16
CA HIS A 319 -2.70 -38.76 32.49
C HIS A 319 -1.61 -39.28 33.46
N GLY A 320 -1.46 -38.66 34.63
CA GLY A 320 -0.39 -38.98 35.58
C GLY A 320 0.84 -38.08 35.43
N GLN A 321 1.88 -38.34 36.24
CA GLN A 321 3.17 -37.64 36.21
C GLN A 321 3.03 -36.12 36.30
N HIS A 322 2.09 -35.66 37.12
CA HIS A 322 1.82 -34.26 37.37
C HIS A 322 1.40 -33.42 36.15
N HIS A 323 0.86 -34.02 35.09
CA HIS A 323 0.39 -33.33 33.88
C HIS A 323 -0.94 -32.57 34.08
N THR A 324 -0.97 -31.70 35.08
CA THR A 324 -2.09 -30.81 35.37
C THR A 324 -1.79 -29.38 34.91
N ILE A 325 -2.81 -28.61 34.55
CA ILE A 325 -2.73 -27.22 34.15
C ILE A 325 -2.39 -26.38 35.39
N GLY A 326 -1.44 -25.48 35.23
CA GLY A 326 -0.93 -24.61 36.29
C GLY A 326 -1.67 -23.29 36.36
N ARG A 327 -1.86 -22.61 35.23
CA ARG A 327 -2.65 -21.39 35.18
C ARG A 327 -3.60 -21.41 34.00
N LEU A 328 -4.86 -21.03 34.25
CA LEU A 328 -5.88 -21.02 33.22
C LEU A 328 -6.85 -19.87 33.33
N ARG A 329 -7.52 -19.55 32.22
CA ARG A 329 -8.64 -18.62 32.18
C ARG A 329 -9.76 -19.18 31.31
N LEU A 330 -11.00 -18.92 31.71
CA LEU A 330 -12.18 -19.33 30.97
C LEU A 330 -12.91 -18.10 30.40
N SER A 331 -13.37 -18.23 29.17
CA SER A 331 -14.24 -17.25 28.52
C SER A 331 -15.44 -17.95 27.90
N LEU A 332 -16.61 -17.31 27.93
CA LEU A 332 -17.81 -17.75 27.24
C LEU A 332 -17.98 -16.98 25.93
N ALA A 333 -18.59 -17.62 24.94
CA ALA A 333 -18.93 -17.00 23.66
C ALA A 333 -20.43 -17.11 23.36
N GLN A 334 -20.98 -16.10 22.69
CA GLN A 334 -22.31 -16.10 22.07
C GLN A 334 -22.18 -15.70 20.60
N ASP A 335 -23.18 -16.03 19.79
CA ASP A 335 -23.20 -15.63 18.38
C ASP A 335 -23.33 -14.10 18.24
N ILE A 336 -22.52 -13.52 17.34
CA ILE A 336 -22.69 -12.14 16.90
C ILE A 336 -23.83 -12.12 15.89
N HIS A 337 -24.98 -11.66 16.36
CA HIS A 337 -26.14 -11.42 15.52
C HIS A 337 -25.94 -10.11 14.75
N ASP A 338 -25.31 -10.20 13.59
CA ASP A 338 -25.14 -9.10 12.63
C ASP A 338 -25.49 -9.60 11.23
N GLU A 339 -26.71 -9.27 10.80
CA GLU A 339 -27.34 -9.70 9.54
C GLU A 339 -26.74 -9.02 8.30
N ARG A 340 -25.85 -8.04 8.48
CA ARG A 340 -25.24 -7.34 7.35
C ARG A 340 -24.33 -8.29 6.56
N PRO A 341 -24.20 -8.11 5.23
CA PRO A 341 -23.34 -8.97 4.41
C PRO A 341 -21.91 -9.05 4.94
N ILE A 342 -21.29 -10.24 4.88
CA ILE A 342 -19.95 -10.50 5.42
C ILE A 342 -18.90 -9.51 4.88
N GLU A 343 -19.02 -9.10 3.62
CA GLU A 343 -18.13 -8.13 2.97
C GLU A 343 -18.21 -6.74 3.60
N VAL A 344 -19.40 -6.31 4.03
CA VAL A 344 -19.60 -5.02 4.73
C VAL A 344 -18.93 -5.09 6.10
N ARG A 345 -19.18 -6.16 6.86
CA ARG A 345 -18.59 -6.34 8.19
C ARG A 345 -17.05 -6.43 8.12
N ARG A 346 -16.52 -7.13 7.12
CA ARG A 346 -15.07 -7.24 6.88
C ARG A 346 -14.45 -5.90 6.55
N ARG A 347 -15.07 -5.11 5.66
CA ARG A 347 -14.58 -3.77 5.31
C ARG A 347 -14.48 -2.88 6.55
N GLU A 348 -15.52 -2.82 7.37
CA GLU A 348 -15.50 -2.04 8.62
C GLU A 348 -14.45 -2.53 9.62
N LEU A 349 -14.20 -3.84 9.69
CA LEU A 349 -13.15 -4.41 10.53
C LEU A 349 -11.76 -3.97 10.05
N ILE A 350 -11.52 -4.03 8.74
CA ILE A 350 -10.27 -3.57 8.12
C ILE A 350 -10.08 -2.08 8.35
N GLU A 351 -11.11 -1.26 8.13
CA GLU A 351 -11.05 0.19 8.35
C GLU A 351 -10.73 0.53 9.81
N ARG A 352 -11.37 -0.16 10.77
CA ARG A 352 -11.07 0.01 12.21
C ARG A 352 -9.63 -0.43 12.53
N GLY A 353 -9.20 -1.57 12.01
CA GLY A 353 -7.83 -2.06 12.19
C GLY A 353 -6.79 -1.10 11.62
N PHE A 354 -7.05 -0.56 10.43
CA PHE A 354 -6.21 0.43 9.77
C PHE A 354 -6.17 1.74 10.56
N ALA A 355 -7.31 2.24 11.04
CA ALA A 355 -7.36 3.44 11.86
C ALA A 355 -6.57 3.28 13.17
N ALA A 356 -6.67 2.11 13.82
CA ALA A 356 -5.91 1.81 15.02
C ALA A 356 -4.41 1.71 14.75
N TRP A 357 -4.01 1.08 13.64
CA TRP A 357 -2.62 1.07 13.18
C TRP A 357 -2.11 2.48 12.90
N LEU A 358 -2.87 3.28 12.15
CA LEU A 358 -2.52 4.65 11.79
C LEU A 358 -2.33 5.53 13.03
N ALA A 359 -3.18 5.39 14.04
CA ALA A 359 -3.03 6.10 15.31
C ALA A 359 -1.69 5.75 16.00
N ARG A 360 -1.34 4.46 16.08
CA ARG A 360 -0.06 4.01 16.66
C ARG A 360 1.16 4.49 15.87
N GLU A 361 1.09 4.46 14.55
CA GLU A 361 2.20 4.92 13.71
C GLU A 361 2.33 6.44 13.71
N ARG A 362 1.23 7.20 13.87
CA ARG A 362 1.27 8.66 14.04
C ARG A 362 2.11 9.07 15.25
N ASP A 363 2.03 8.34 16.35
CA ASP A 363 2.87 8.60 17.54
C ASP A 363 4.37 8.37 17.28
N ARG A 364 4.71 7.66 16.21
CA ARG A 364 6.09 7.45 15.75
C ARG A 364 6.53 8.46 14.68
N THR A 365 5.64 9.35 14.24
CA THR A 365 6.01 10.35 13.22
C THR A 365 6.90 11.44 13.79
N VAL A 366 7.87 11.88 13.00
CA VAL A 366 8.75 13.00 13.35
C VAL A 366 7.93 14.30 13.28
N ARG A 367 7.96 15.10 14.35
CA ARG A 367 7.32 16.42 14.38
C ARG A 367 8.16 17.42 13.57
N TRP A 368 7.66 17.84 12.43
CA TRP A 368 8.24 18.91 11.62
C TRP A 368 7.79 20.28 12.11
N THR A 369 8.71 21.24 12.16
CA THR A 369 8.44 22.66 12.46
C THR A 369 9.08 23.49 11.36
N VAL A 370 8.30 24.39 10.74
CA VAL A 370 8.82 25.34 9.75
C VAL A 370 9.73 26.34 10.46
N LEU A 371 10.89 26.61 9.87
CA LEU A 371 11.90 27.50 10.44
C LEU A 371 12.05 28.73 9.55
N ARG A 372 11.85 29.92 10.14
CA ARG A 372 12.18 31.19 9.48
C ARG A 372 13.68 31.49 9.65
N PRO A 373 14.45 31.71 8.58
CA PRO A 373 15.83 32.19 8.70
C PRO A 373 15.86 33.57 9.36
N VAL A 374 16.88 33.83 10.18
CA VAL A 374 17.17 35.17 10.73
C VAL A 374 18.03 36.00 9.78
N ALA A 375 18.78 35.33 8.89
CA ALA A 375 19.54 35.96 7.82
C ALA A 375 19.63 35.01 6.62
N ALA A 376 19.70 35.58 5.42
CA ALA A 376 19.93 34.89 4.17
C ALA A 376 20.93 35.69 3.34
N LYS A 377 22.01 35.05 2.88
CA LYS A 377 23.08 35.65 2.08
C LYS A 377 23.43 34.73 0.92
N ALA A 378 23.90 35.31 -0.18
CA ALA A 378 24.52 34.54 -1.24
C ALA A 378 25.72 35.29 -1.83
N ASN A 379 26.50 34.61 -2.66
CA ASN A 379 27.65 35.20 -3.34
C ASN A 379 27.26 36.23 -4.43
N LEU A 380 26.24 35.93 -5.24
CA LEU A 380 25.72 36.83 -6.26
C LEU A 380 24.19 36.96 -6.25
N PRO A 381 23.39 35.86 -6.15
CA PRO A 381 21.94 35.99 -6.15
C PRO A 381 21.41 36.82 -4.98
N LEU A 382 20.26 37.47 -5.19
CA LEU A 382 19.56 38.18 -4.13
C LEU A 382 18.60 37.23 -3.42
N LEU A 383 18.92 36.88 -2.17
CA LEU A 383 18.03 36.09 -1.31
C LEU A 383 17.10 37.01 -0.50
N THR A 384 15.80 36.76 -0.58
CA THR A 384 14.75 37.50 0.13
C THR A 384 13.90 36.57 0.97
N ILE A 385 13.91 36.75 2.30
CA ILE A 385 13.03 36.01 3.21
C ILE A 385 11.60 36.55 3.06
N GLN A 386 10.66 35.70 2.67
CA GLN A 386 9.26 36.04 2.39
C GLN A 386 8.38 36.02 3.66
N ASP A 387 7.13 36.44 3.55
CA ASP A 387 6.18 36.46 4.67
C ASP A 387 5.73 35.06 5.12
N ASP A 388 5.78 34.07 4.22
CA ASP A 388 5.43 32.66 4.48
C ASP A 388 6.61 31.81 5.00
N ASP A 389 7.67 32.48 5.47
CA ASP A 389 8.94 31.91 5.95
C ASP A 389 9.83 31.26 4.88
N SER A 390 9.42 31.28 3.60
CA SER A 390 10.26 30.84 2.49
C SER A 390 11.40 31.84 2.18
N VAL A 391 12.41 31.39 1.44
CA VAL A 391 13.49 32.24 0.92
C VAL A 391 13.42 32.18 -0.60
N PHE A 392 13.25 33.35 -1.24
CA PHE A 392 13.24 33.48 -2.68
C PHE A 392 14.59 33.98 -3.18
N ALA A 393 15.17 33.29 -4.16
CA ALA A 393 16.42 33.63 -4.81
C ALA A 393 16.17 34.27 -6.19
N SER A 394 16.65 35.49 -6.37
CA SER A 394 16.40 36.30 -7.57
C SER A 394 17.67 36.97 -8.09
N GLY A 395 17.56 37.70 -9.21
CA GLY A 395 18.67 38.41 -9.84
C GLY A 395 19.59 37.49 -10.65
N ASP A 396 20.83 37.92 -10.81
CA ASP A 396 21.84 37.17 -11.57
C ASP A 396 22.20 35.85 -10.87
N GLN A 397 22.71 34.89 -11.64
CA GLN A 397 23.19 33.60 -11.14
C GLN A 397 24.53 33.24 -11.79
N THR A 398 25.35 32.50 -11.07
CA THR A 398 26.63 32.00 -11.55
C THR A 398 26.57 30.48 -11.76
N LYS A 399 27.65 29.91 -12.29
CA LYS A 399 27.82 28.44 -12.38
C LYS A 399 28.11 27.78 -11.02
N SER A 400 28.36 28.58 -9.98
CA SER A 400 28.69 28.15 -8.62
C SER A 400 28.08 29.14 -7.62
N ASP A 401 26.80 28.96 -7.33
CA ASP A 401 26.06 29.81 -6.40
C ASP A 401 26.12 29.23 -4.99
N THR A 402 26.41 30.05 -3.98
CA THR A 402 26.40 29.64 -2.56
C THR A 402 25.32 30.39 -1.82
N TYR A 403 24.39 29.69 -1.17
CA TYR A 403 23.37 30.26 -0.29
C TYR A 403 23.69 29.94 1.16
N GLU A 404 23.72 30.94 2.02
CA GLU A 404 23.95 30.83 3.46
C GLU A 404 22.72 31.34 4.22
N LEU A 405 22.09 30.45 4.98
CA LEU A 405 20.92 30.74 5.80
C LEU A 405 21.27 30.55 7.27
N GLU A 406 21.01 31.56 8.10
CA GLU A 406 21.21 31.50 9.56
C GLU A 406 19.86 31.29 10.26
N PHE A 407 19.80 30.41 11.26
CA PHE A 407 18.59 30.08 12.00
C PHE A 407 18.77 30.22 13.50
N ARG A 408 17.65 30.52 14.20
CA ARG A 408 17.54 30.44 15.66
C ARG A 408 16.23 29.75 16.03
N PHE A 409 16.31 28.60 16.71
CA PHE A 409 15.18 27.75 17.06
C PHE A 409 15.28 27.23 18.50
N GLU A 410 14.26 27.44 19.32
CA GLU A 410 14.15 26.89 20.68
C GLU A 410 12.94 25.94 20.67
N PRO A 411 13.12 24.63 20.36
CA PRO A 411 13.80 23.66 21.22
C PRO A 411 15.14 23.10 20.67
N ARG A 412 16.00 22.67 21.60
CA ARG A 412 17.43 22.34 21.37
C ARG A 412 17.73 20.88 21.02
N ARG A 413 16.82 20.19 20.33
CA ARG A 413 17.05 18.80 19.91
C ARG A 413 16.53 18.57 18.49
N ILE A 414 17.30 19.03 17.52
CA ILE A 414 17.01 18.83 16.09
C ILE A 414 17.72 17.56 15.64
N THR A 415 17.00 16.60 15.05
CA THR A 415 17.54 15.31 14.60
C THR A 415 17.61 15.19 13.08
N ALA A 416 16.83 16.01 12.36
CA ALA A 416 16.80 16.04 10.90
C ALA A 416 16.41 17.43 10.41
N LEU A 417 16.79 17.74 9.18
CA LEU A 417 16.40 18.95 8.46
C LEU A 417 15.65 18.56 7.20
N ARG A 418 14.55 19.25 6.90
CA ARG A 418 13.83 19.10 5.64
C ARG A 418 13.98 20.39 4.84
N LEU A 419 14.48 20.27 3.62
CA LEU A 419 14.50 21.35 2.64
C LEU A 419 13.32 21.15 1.70
N ASP A 420 12.37 22.09 1.71
CA ASP A 420 11.28 22.16 0.76
C ASP A 420 11.65 23.12 -0.38
N ALA A 421 11.81 22.58 -1.59
CA ALA A 421 11.99 23.30 -2.83
C ALA A 421 10.61 23.63 -3.42
N LEU A 422 10.17 24.88 -3.25
CA LEU A 422 8.81 25.34 -3.53
C LEU A 422 8.67 25.90 -4.95
N THR A 423 7.48 25.75 -5.52
CA THR A 423 7.10 26.37 -6.81
C THR A 423 6.77 27.84 -6.64
N ASP A 424 7.12 28.65 -7.63
CA ASP A 424 6.72 30.06 -7.68
C ASP A 424 6.49 30.48 -9.14
N GLU A 425 5.46 31.30 -9.38
CA GLU A 425 5.09 31.74 -10.74
C GLU A 425 6.21 32.52 -11.44
N ARG A 426 7.10 33.17 -10.68
CA ARG A 426 8.23 33.97 -11.18
C ARG A 426 9.40 33.12 -11.68
N LEU A 427 9.42 31.82 -11.39
CA LEU A 427 10.51 30.91 -11.74
C LEU A 427 10.25 30.18 -13.07
N PRO A 428 11.30 29.73 -13.77
CA PRO A 428 11.16 28.93 -14.97
C PRO A 428 10.25 27.70 -14.77
N LEU A 429 9.33 27.49 -15.72
CA LEU A 429 8.28 26.45 -15.66
C LEU A 429 7.41 26.48 -14.40
N HIS A 430 7.36 27.62 -13.69
CA HIS A 430 6.72 27.74 -12.37
C HIS A 430 7.22 26.69 -11.36
N GLY A 431 8.43 26.18 -11.59
CA GLY A 431 9.09 25.16 -10.78
C GLY A 431 10.01 25.78 -9.72
N PRO A 432 10.66 24.95 -8.89
CA PRO A 432 11.55 25.45 -7.86
C PRO A 432 12.94 25.85 -8.36
N GLY A 433 13.34 25.47 -9.57
CA GLY A 433 14.69 25.71 -10.08
C GLY A 433 14.85 27.00 -10.90
N ARG A 434 16.06 27.59 -10.90
CA ARG A 434 16.38 28.84 -11.62
C ARG A 434 17.07 28.62 -12.97
N VAL A 435 17.27 27.39 -13.42
CA VAL A 435 17.84 27.15 -14.75
C VAL A 435 16.90 27.73 -15.81
N TYR A 436 17.35 28.79 -16.50
CA TYR A 436 16.59 29.44 -17.58
C TYR A 436 17.29 29.37 -18.94
N PHE A 437 18.57 28.99 -18.96
CA PHE A 437 19.38 28.81 -20.17
C PHE A 437 20.50 27.79 -19.93
N GLU A 438 21.02 27.17 -21.00
CA GLU A 438 22.12 26.16 -21.02
C GLU A 438 21.87 24.80 -20.32
N GLY A 439 20.82 24.66 -19.50
CA GLY A 439 20.46 23.41 -18.83
C GLY A 439 18.96 23.07 -18.94
N PRO A 440 18.51 22.01 -18.23
CA PRO A 440 17.10 21.67 -18.15
C PRO A 440 16.30 22.79 -17.46
N ILE A 441 15.44 23.46 -18.22
CA ILE A 441 14.71 24.64 -17.74
C ILE A 441 13.91 24.28 -16.49
N GLY A 442 14.03 25.07 -15.42
CA GLY A 442 13.34 24.87 -14.14
C GLY A 442 13.97 23.83 -13.21
N ASP A 443 15.13 23.27 -13.55
CA ASP A 443 15.93 22.41 -12.66
C ASP A 443 16.81 23.24 -11.70
N PHE A 444 17.36 22.57 -10.68
CA PHE A 444 18.46 23.05 -9.85
C PHE A 444 19.44 21.90 -9.59
N THR A 445 20.66 22.19 -9.15
CA THR A 445 21.58 21.14 -8.69
C THR A 445 22.21 21.56 -7.36
N LEU A 446 21.75 20.98 -6.25
CA LEU A 446 22.35 21.17 -4.93
C LEU A 446 23.51 20.19 -4.78
N SER A 447 24.73 20.66 -5.03
CA SER A 447 25.96 19.87 -5.04
C SER A 447 26.49 19.62 -3.63
N GLU A 448 26.32 20.58 -2.72
CA GLU A 448 26.73 20.40 -1.32
C GLU A 448 25.78 21.10 -0.35
N LEU A 449 25.44 20.42 0.75
CA LEU A 449 24.72 20.97 1.89
C LEU A 449 25.58 20.79 3.15
N THR A 450 26.05 21.89 3.71
CA THR A 450 26.80 21.93 4.96
C THR A 450 25.95 22.49 6.08
N LEU A 451 25.88 21.78 7.20
CA LEU A 451 25.27 22.26 8.44
C LEU A 451 26.35 22.70 9.43
N LEU A 452 26.26 23.94 9.90
CA LEU A 452 27.21 24.56 10.82
C LEU A 452 26.52 24.90 12.14
N ALA A 453 27.12 24.51 13.27
CA ALA A 453 26.64 24.89 14.60
C ALA A 453 27.81 25.30 15.49
N GLY A 454 27.72 26.51 16.07
CA GLY A 454 28.84 27.10 16.82
C GLY A 454 30.12 27.23 15.98
N GLY A 455 29.99 27.42 14.65
CA GLY A 455 31.11 27.49 13.72
C GLY A 455 31.76 26.14 13.36
N THR A 456 31.18 25.01 13.80
CA THR A 456 31.69 23.67 13.51
C THR A 456 30.73 22.90 12.60
N ASN A 457 31.28 22.09 11.68
CA ASN A 457 30.47 21.20 10.84
C ASN A 457 29.75 20.15 11.68
N VAL A 458 28.45 19.99 11.43
CA VAL A 458 27.63 18.92 11.99
C VAL A 458 27.45 17.86 10.92
N ALA A 459 27.83 16.62 11.24
CA ALA A 459 27.75 15.52 10.29
C ALA A 459 26.29 15.17 9.95
N LEU A 460 26.01 15.13 8.64
CA LEU A 460 24.79 14.57 8.05
C LEU A 460 25.11 13.14 7.57
N THR A 461 24.23 12.17 7.85
CA THR A 461 24.54 10.74 7.61
C THR A 461 23.76 10.13 6.47
N GLN A 462 22.49 10.53 6.33
CA GLN A 462 21.60 9.97 5.33
C GLN A 462 20.57 11.02 4.92
N ALA A 463 20.32 11.10 3.63
CA ALA A 463 19.29 11.91 3.04
C ALA A 463 18.29 11.08 2.22
N SER A 464 17.05 11.56 2.17
CA SER A 464 15.97 11.03 1.33
C SER A 464 15.33 12.18 0.54
N HIS A 465 14.69 11.89 -0.58
CA HIS A 465 14.11 12.91 -1.46
C HIS A 465 12.78 12.44 -2.06
N SER A 466 11.93 13.40 -2.40
CA SER A 466 10.68 13.17 -3.14
C SER A 466 10.89 12.75 -4.60
N TYR A 467 11.94 13.24 -5.24
CA TYR A 467 12.35 12.92 -6.62
C TYR A 467 13.84 13.21 -6.81
N ALA A 468 14.49 12.46 -7.69
CA ALA A 468 15.86 12.69 -8.14
C ALA A 468 16.07 12.10 -9.53
N THR A 469 16.97 12.69 -10.32
CA THR A 469 17.28 12.22 -11.67
C THR A 469 18.51 11.33 -11.68
N GLY A 470 18.32 10.03 -11.92
CA GLY A 470 19.42 9.07 -11.97
C GLY A 470 20.21 9.02 -10.66
N LYS A 471 21.52 9.34 -10.71
CA LYS A 471 22.41 9.34 -9.53
C LYS A 471 22.37 10.64 -8.72
N GLN A 472 21.64 11.65 -9.19
CA GLN A 472 21.62 13.00 -8.62
C GLN A 472 20.65 13.11 -7.43
N THR A 473 20.96 12.36 -6.38
CA THR A 473 20.12 12.19 -5.19
C THR A 473 20.44 13.21 -4.10
N ALA A 474 19.53 13.41 -3.15
CA ALA A 474 19.83 14.19 -1.93
C ALA A 474 21.02 13.66 -1.11
N ASN A 475 21.37 12.37 -1.23
CA ASN A 475 22.59 11.84 -0.60
C ASN A 475 23.87 12.39 -1.26
N ALA A 476 23.83 12.67 -2.56
CA ALA A 476 24.98 13.25 -3.27
C ALA A 476 25.31 14.64 -2.73
N ALA A 477 24.30 15.40 -2.27
CA ALA A 477 24.52 16.71 -1.66
C ALA A 477 25.28 16.67 -0.31
N ILE A 478 25.57 15.49 0.26
CA ILE A 478 26.26 15.35 1.55
C ILE A 478 27.42 14.34 1.51
N ASP A 479 27.84 13.89 0.33
CA ASP A 479 28.92 12.91 0.18
C ASP A 479 30.31 13.53 0.03
N GLY A 480 30.38 14.85 -0.18
CA GLY A 480 31.62 15.61 -0.36
C GLY A 480 32.19 15.57 -1.79
N ASP A 481 31.47 15.00 -2.76
CA ASP A 481 31.80 15.05 -4.18
C ASP A 481 31.06 16.22 -4.86
N PRO A 482 31.73 17.33 -5.20
CA PRO A 482 31.07 18.50 -5.78
C PRO A 482 30.58 18.27 -7.23
N LEU A 483 30.93 17.14 -7.86
CA LEU A 483 30.58 16.85 -9.25
C LEU A 483 29.14 16.35 -9.43
N ILE A 484 28.51 15.85 -8.36
CA ILE A 484 27.15 15.33 -8.37
C ILE A 484 26.36 15.94 -7.23
N GLY A 485 25.10 16.27 -7.48
CA GLY A 485 24.23 16.90 -6.50
C GLY A 485 22.80 16.41 -6.58
N TRP A 486 21.92 16.95 -5.76
CA TRP A 486 20.49 16.70 -5.89
C TRP A 486 19.89 17.54 -7.03
N SER A 487 19.29 16.89 -8.02
CA SER A 487 18.64 17.52 -9.18
C SER A 487 17.29 16.86 -9.46
N ILE A 488 16.36 17.65 -10.00
CA ILE A 488 14.96 17.29 -10.24
C ILE A 488 14.59 17.25 -11.72
N ASP A 489 15.58 17.17 -12.61
CA ASP A 489 15.37 17.13 -14.05
C ASP A 489 14.39 16.01 -14.48
N GLY A 490 13.28 16.38 -15.11
CA GLY A 490 12.18 15.48 -15.47
C GLY A 490 10.98 15.53 -14.51
N ALA A 491 11.03 16.36 -13.48
CA ALA A 491 9.95 16.57 -12.52
C ALA A 491 9.64 18.05 -12.24
N GLN A 492 10.03 18.97 -13.13
CA GLN A 492 9.84 20.41 -12.96
C GLN A 492 8.36 20.82 -12.86
N GLY A 493 8.08 22.01 -12.30
CA GLY A 493 6.73 22.60 -12.20
C GLY A 493 5.90 22.13 -11.00
N ARG A 494 6.49 21.41 -10.04
CA ARG A 494 5.85 20.97 -8.79
C ARG A 494 6.83 21.05 -7.61
N PRO A 495 6.34 21.12 -6.36
CA PRO A 495 7.23 21.19 -5.20
C PRO A 495 7.94 19.87 -4.95
N HIS A 496 9.17 19.99 -4.45
CA HIS A 496 10.01 18.86 -4.07
C HIS A 496 10.56 19.04 -2.66
N HIS A 497 10.92 17.95 -2.01
CA HIS A 497 11.60 18.01 -0.72
C HIS A 497 12.71 16.99 -0.60
N ALA A 498 13.68 17.32 0.24
CA ALA A 498 14.71 16.42 0.74
C ALA A 498 14.81 16.49 2.26
N VAL A 499 15.06 15.35 2.91
CA VAL A 499 15.26 15.23 4.36
C VAL A 499 16.69 14.77 4.59
N PHE A 500 17.42 15.47 5.45
CA PHE A 500 18.81 15.20 5.82
C PHE A 500 18.88 14.88 7.31
N ASN A 501 19.34 13.68 7.65
CA ASN A 501 19.45 13.20 9.02
C ASN A 501 20.80 13.56 9.62
N LEU A 502 20.81 14.04 10.87
CA LEU A 502 22.03 14.35 11.59
C LEU A 502 22.60 13.08 12.26
N ALA A 503 23.92 12.96 12.30
CA ALA A 503 24.60 11.89 13.01
C ALA A 503 24.30 11.91 14.52
N MET A 504 24.22 13.11 15.09
CA MET A 504 23.86 13.35 16.49
C MET A 504 22.89 14.54 16.55
N PRO A 505 21.92 14.54 17.49
CA PRO A 505 21.01 15.65 17.63
C PRO A 505 21.75 16.96 17.94
N LEU A 506 21.43 18.03 17.22
CA LEU A 506 21.89 19.39 17.53
C LEU A 506 21.45 19.77 18.95
N GLN A 507 22.41 20.18 19.78
CA GLN A 507 22.18 20.62 21.17
C GLN A 507 22.02 22.14 21.31
N THR A 508 22.05 22.86 20.19
CA THR A 508 21.92 24.32 20.12
C THR A 508 20.77 24.69 19.20
N GLY A 509 20.13 25.81 19.51
CA GLY A 509 19.11 26.42 18.66
C GLY A 509 19.67 27.29 17.54
N ALA A 510 20.94 27.70 17.61
CA ALA A 510 21.57 28.55 16.62
C ALA A 510 22.48 27.73 15.69
N PHE A 511 22.18 27.75 14.39
CA PHE A 511 22.92 27.03 13.36
C PHE A 511 22.82 27.76 12.02
N ALA A 512 23.70 27.43 11.08
CA ALA A 512 23.67 27.93 9.72
C ALA A 512 23.65 26.76 8.73
N LEU A 513 22.96 26.96 7.61
CA LEU A 513 22.99 26.10 6.45
C LEU A 513 23.73 26.79 5.33
N ARG A 514 24.70 26.11 4.76
CA ARG A 514 25.38 26.51 3.53
C ARG A 514 25.01 25.52 2.43
N MET A 515 24.48 26.04 1.33
CA MET A 515 24.07 25.29 0.16
C MET A 515 24.90 25.74 -1.03
N LEU A 516 25.58 24.80 -1.68
CA LEU A 516 26.33 25.03 -2.91
C LEU A 516 25.54 24.48 -4.09
N PHE A 517 25.27 25.34 -5.06
CA PHE A 517 24.65 25.00 -6.32
C PHE A 517 25.67 25.13 -7.45
N GLU A 518 26.32 24.03 -7.80
CA GLU A 518 27.45 24.04 -8.73
C GLU A 518 27.26 23.04 -9.87
N ARG A 519 27.38 23.54 -11.11
CA ARG A 519 27.34 22.72 -12.32
C ARG A 519 28.07 23.41 -13.47
N HIS A 520 28.23 22.72 -14.60
CA HIS A 520 28.82 23.32 -15.81
C HIS A 520 27.93 24.41 -16.47
N TYR A 521 26.72 24.62 -15.96
CA TYR A 521 25.79 25.72 -16.26
C TYR A 521 25.19 26.27 -14.95
N PRO A 522 24.63 27.49 -14.93
CA PRO A 522 23.97 28.05 -13.74
C PRO A 522 22.75 27.24 -13.31
N ALA A 523 22.75 26.70 -12.08
CA ALA A 523 21.77 25.72 -11.62
C ALA A 523 21.27 25.96 -10.18
N GLY A 524 21.03 27.22 -9.82
CA GLY A 524 20.54 27.60 -8.49
C GLY A 524 19.10 27.18 -8.21
N LEU A 525 18.77 27.03 -6.92
CA LEU A 525 17.39 26.94 -6.44
C LEU A 525 16.75 28.34 -6.38
N GLY A 526 15.46 28.41 -6.66
CA GLY A 526 14.62 29.61 -6.72
C GLY A 526 14.09 30.11 -5.40
#